data_AF-A0A5J5D1D3-F1
#
_entry.id   AF-A0A5J5D1D3-F1
#
_cell.length_a   1.000
_cell.length_b   1.000
_cell.length_c   1.000
_cell.angle_alpha   90.00
_cell.angle_beta   90.00
_cell.angle_gamma   90.00
#
_symmetry.space_group_name_H-M   'P 1'
#
loop_
_entity.id
_entity.type
_entity.pdbx_description
1 polymer ?
#
loop_
_entity_poly.entity_id
_entity_poly.type
_entity_poly.pdbx_seq_one_letter_code
_entity_poly.pdbx_strand_id
1 'polypeptide(L)'
;MRPPVEVSVLILSLSAPGVFITMNNIPALQENVPFFLVPFWAASLLFSRPREMPVVTADKIIAEQKKGLLSRPVDLLLSLLLLGAMAFSVFRGFVVLDCPLDACFTYVYQYEPYLKDPVGFPRVMMLVYLFYALPLLTVFIYGLKTPGCSWMLDWTIFLAGAMAQTQWCHIGASLHSRTPFTYRVPADKWWPVITLNVLLAAVPALLALRCHNNPTYFLKPVPEGQTINEKKKN
;
A
#
# COMPACT_ATOMS: atom_id res chain seq x y z
N MET A 1 -11.39 1.99 25.31
CA MET A 1 -11.25 2.77 24.07
C MET A 1 -10.92 1.81 22.93
N ARG A 2 -11.78 1.70 21.91
CA ARG A 2 -11.51 0.85 20.73
C ARG A 2 -10.49 1.60 19.87
N PRO A 3 -9.35 1.00 19.47
CA PRO A 3 -8.42 1.69 18.58
C PRO A 3 -9.14 2.09 17.29
N PRO A 4 -8.72 3.19 16.64
CA PRO A 4 -9.25 3.57 15.34
C PRO A 4 -9.20 2.35 14.41
N VAL A 5 -10.24 2.15 13.59
CA VAL A 5 -10.30 0.99 12.68
C VAL A 5 -9.09 0.99 11.74
N GLU A 6 -8.56 2.15 11.40
CA GLU A 6 -7.32 2.31 10.62
C GLU A 6 -6.11 1.67 11.31
N VAL A 7 -5.96 1.90 12.62
CA VAL A 7 -4.94 1.27 13.47
C VAL A 7 -5.21 -0.22 13.61
N SER A 8 -6.48 -0.63 13.67
CA SER A 8 -6.86 -2.05 13.73
C SER A 8 -6.56 -2.78 12.41
N VAL A 9 -6.79 -2.15 11.25
CA VAL A 9 -6.49 -2.69 9.92
C VAL A 9 -4.99 -2.78 9.70
N LEU A 10 -4.23 -1.76 10.10
CA LEU A 10 -2.76 -1.76 10.08
C LEU A 10 -2.19 -2.83 11.03
N ILE A 11 -2.69 -2.94 12.26
CA ILE A 11 -2.27 -3.98 13.21
C ILE A 11 -2.67 -5.38 12.74
N LEU A 12 -3.85 -5.57 12.17
CA LEU A 12 -4.29 -6.85 11.59
C LEU A 12 -3.45 -7.25 10.37
N SER A 13 -3.11 -6.30 9.49
CA SER A 13 -2.24 -6.57 8.34
C SER A 13 -0.78 -6.80 8.72
N LEU A 14 -0.29 -6.16 9.80
CA LEU A 14 1.03 -6.40 10.39
C LEU A 14 1.13 -7.67 11.25
N SER A 15 0.01 -8.19 11.76
CA SER A 15 -0.05 -9.42 12.58
C SER A 15 -0.44 -10.68 11.80
N ALA A 16 -1.04 -10.53 10.61
CA ALA A 16 -1.26 -11.62 9.65
C ALA A 16 -0.01 -12.48 9.33
N PRO A 17 1.24 -11.97 9.38
CA PRO A 17 2.41 -12.78 9.09
C PRO A 17 2.85 -13.77 10.18
N GLY A 18 2.32 -13.66 11.41
CA GLY A 18 2.72 -14.51 12.53
C GLY A 18 2.45 -16.01 12.31
N VAL A 19 1.65 -16.38 11.30
CA VAL A 19 1.21 -17.76 11.04
C VAL A 19 1.96 -18.43 9.89
N PHE A 20 2.82 -17.71 9.16
CA PHE A 20 3.78 -18.36 8.26
C PHE A 20 4.84 -19.20 9.01
N ILE A 21 4.94 -19.02 10.34
CA ILE A 21 5.88 -19.75 11.20
C ILE A 21 5.46 -21.23 11.37
N THR A 22 4.17 -21.57 11.30
CA THR A 22 3.68 -22.92 11.62
C THR A 22 3.42 -23.84 10.42
N MET A 23 3.51 -23.36 9.18
CA MET A 23 3.26 -24.21 7.99
C MET A 23 4.42 -25.18 7.70
N ASN A 24 4.47 -26.32 8.41
CA ASN A 24 5.17 -27.49 7.89
C ASN A 24 4.53 -28.85 8.22
N ASN A 25 3.28 -28.94 8.68
CA ASN A 25 2.62 -30.25 8.80
C ASN A 25 1.07 -30.12 8.69
N ILE A 26 0.49 -30.70 7.62
CA ILE A 26 -0.95 -31.07 7.40
C ILE A 26 -1.93 -29.92 6.97
N PRO A 27 -3.14 -30.22 6.44
CA PRO A 27 -3.63 -29.87 5.11
C PRO A 27 -4.07 -28.38 4.97
N ALA A 28 -3.40 -27.68 4.07
CA ALA A 28 -3.26 -26.22 4.05
C ALA A 28 -4.42 -25.40 3.41
N LEU A 29 -5.68 -25.76 3.64
CA LEU A 29 -6.81 -24.90 3.24
C LEU A 29 -7.49 -24.25 4.45
N GLN A 30 -7.77 -25.02 5.51
CA GLN A 30 -8.57 -24.54 6.65
C GLN A 30 -7.86 -23.47 7.49
N GLU A 31 -6.54 -23.54 7.62
CA GLU A 31 -5.74 -22.53 8.35
C GLU A 31 -5.51 -21.24 7.54
N ASN A 32 -5.63 -21.30 6.21
CA ASN A 32 -5.49 -20.15 5.31
C ASN A 32 -6.80 -19.37 5.12
N VAL A 33 -7.95 -19.98 5.41
CA VAL A 33 -9.28 -19.36 5.29
C VAL A 33 -9.40 -18.07 6.10
N PRO A 34 -8.96 -17.98 7.37
CA PRO A 34 -8.97 -16.72 8.11
C PRO A 34 -8.13 -15.63 7.43
N PHE A 35 -6.98 -15.96 6.85
CA PHE A 35 -6.13 -14.98 6.16
C PHE A 35 -6.71 -14.48 4.84
N PHE A 36 -7.58 -15.27 4.22
CA PHE A 36 -8.35 -14.80 3.08
C PHE A 36 -9.52 -13.95 3.55
N LEU A 37 -10.32 -14.42 4.50
CA LEU A 37 -11.55 -13.76 4.93
C LEU A 37 -11.33 -12.46 5.72
N VAL A 38 -10.29 -12.38 6.55
CA VAL A 38 -10.03 -11.22 7.41
C VAL A 38 -9.72 -9.96 6.59
N PRO A 39 -8.85 -9.98 5.55
CA PRO A 39 -8.68 -8.84 4.65
C PRO A 39 -9.95 -8.41 3.93
N PHE A 40 -10.78 -9.35 3.43
CA PHE A 40 -12.06 -8.99 2.80
C PHE A 40 -13.05 -8.39 3.78
N TRP A 41 -13.14 -8.95 4.99
CA TRP A 41 -13.97 -8.41 6.06
C TRP A 41 -13.50 -7.03 6.51
N ALA A 42 -12.19 -6.86 6.70
CA ALA A 42 -11.58 -5.58 7.05
C ALA A 42 -11.81 -4.52 5.96
N ALA A 43 -11.67 -4.89 4.68
CA ALA A 43 -11.97 -4.02 3.56
C ALA A 43 -13.46 -3.65 3.51
N SER A 44 -14.36 -4.62 3.68
CA SER A 44 -15.80 -4.36 3.75
C SER A 44 -16.12 -3.41 4.89
N LEU A 45 -15.55 -3.61 6.08
CA LEU A 45 -15.74 -2.72 7.21
C LEU A 45 -15.22 -1.31 6.92
N LEU A 46 -14.05 -1.19 6.28
CA LEU A 46 -13.46 0.09 5.92
C LEU A 46 -14.35 0.87 4.94
N PHE A 47 -14.82 0.23 3.87
CA PHE A 47 -15.64 0.89 2.85
C PHE A 47 -17.11 1.09 3.25
N SER A 48 -17.64 0.28 4.17
CA SER A 48 -19.01 0.43 4.68
C SER A 48 -19.13 1.50 5.79
N ARG A 49 -18.02 2.06 6.28
CA ARG A 49 -18.06 3.09 7.32
C ARG A 49 -18.60 4.41 6.74
N PRO A 50 -19.58 5.06 7.39
CA PRO A 50 -19.91 6.44 7.07
C PRO A 50 -18.69 7.31 7.37
N ARG A 51 -18.23 8.05 6.36
CA ARG A 51 -17.00 8.84 6.48
C ARG A 51 -17.25 10.03 7.41
N GLU A 52 -16.64 10.00 8.60
CA GLU A 52 -16.58 11.16 9.48
C GLU A 52 -15.63 12.19 8.87
N MET A 53 -16.20 13.14 8.10
CA MET A 53 -15.43 14.21 7.51
C MET A 53 -15.29 15.35 8.53
N PRO A 54 -14.07 15.86 8.81
CA PRO A 54 -13.95 17.03 9.65
C PRO A 54 -14.72 18.19 9.02
N VAL A 55 -15.52 18.88 9.82
CA VAL A 55 -16.27 20.06 9.38
C VAL A 55 -15.27 21.18 9.17
N VAL A 56 -14.83 21.36 7.92
CA VAL A 56 -13.91 22.42 7.50
C VAL A 56 -14.69 23.46 6.68
N THR A 57 -14.49 24.74 7.00
CA THR A 57 -15.10 25.86 6.28
C THR A 57 -14.78 25.81 4.79
N ALA A 58 -15.76 26.11 3.93
CA ALA A 58 -15.61 26.12 2.48
C ALA A 58 -14.44 27.01 2.02
N ASP A 59 -14.27 28.19 2.63
CA ASP A 59 -13.17 29.12 2.34
C ASP A 59 -11.79 28.47 2.50
N LYS A 60 -11.60 27.71 3.58
CA LYS A 60 -10.33 27.03 3.88
C LYS A 60 -10.08 25.90 2.88
N ILE A 61 -11.13 25.18 2.47
CA ILE A 61 -11.02 24.14 1.44
C ILE A 61 -10.60 24.78 0.11
N ILE A 62 -11.28 25.85 -0.31
CA ILE A 62 -10.98 26.55 -1.57
C ILE A 62 -9.56 27.11 -1.57
N ALA A 63 -9.12 27.71 -0.45
CA ALA A 63 -7.76 28.24 -0.30
C ALA A 63 -6.69 27.15 -0.45
N GLU A 64 -6.88 25.97 0.14
CA GLU A 64 -5.97 24.84 -0.02
C GLU A 64 -6.02 24.23 -1.42
N GLN A 65 -7.21 24.12 -2.02
CA GLN A 65 -7.39 23.55 -3.36
C GLN A 65 -6.81 24.42 -4.48
N LYS A 66 -6.69 25.74 -4.24
CA LYS A 66 -6.00 26.66 -5.16
C LYS A 66 -4.49 26.41 -5.23
N LYS A 67 -3.90 25.74 -4.23
CA LYS A 67 -2.45 25.47 -4.23
C LYS A 67 -2.09 24.41 -5.28
N GLY A 68 -1.19 24.77 -6.17
CA GLY A 68 -0.56 23.82 -7.09
C GLY A 68 0.24 22.75 -6.35
N LEU A 69 0.60 21.66 -7.05
CA LEU A 69 1.40 20.58 -6.48
C LEU A 69 2.79 21.07 -6.02
N LEU A 70 3.43 21.95 -6.78
CA LEU A 70 4.75 22.51 -6.44
C LEU A 70 4.73 23.35 -5.15
N SER A 71 3.59 23.96 -4.82
CA SER A 71 3.41 24.71 -3.58
C SER A 71 3.17 23.81 -2.36
N ARG A 72 3.05 22.49 -2.57
CA ARG A 72 2.79 21.47 -1.55
C ARG A 72 3.96 20.47 -1.53
N PRO A 73 5.08 20.79 -0.86
CA PRO A 73 6.32 20.03 -0.96
C PRO A 73 6.18 18.57 -0.50
N VAL A 74 5.32 18.30 0.48
CA VAL A 74 5.03 16.92 0.93
C VAL A 74 4.32 16.12 -0.16
N ASP A 75 3.34 16.72 -0.84
CA ASP A 75 2.57 16.05 -1.89
C ASP A 75 3.45 15.84 -3.15
N LEU A 76 4.38 16.78 -3.40
CA LEU A 76 5.40 16.65 -4.45
C LEU A 76 6.37 15.50 -4.14
N LEU A 77 6.92 15.44 -2.93
CA LEU A 77 7.81 14.36 -2.51
C LEU A 77 7.12 13.00 -2.59
N LEU A 78 5.88 12.90 -2.08
CA LEU A 78 5.08 11.67 -2.18
C LEU A 78 4.83 11.27 -3.64
N SER A 79 4.57 12.24 -4.53
CA SER A 79 4.42 11.96 -5.96
C SER A 79 5.70 11.37 -6.57
N LEU A 80 6.88 11.89 -6.20
CA LEU A 80 8.17 11.36 -6.65
C LEU A 80 8.43 9.95 -6.08
N LEU A 81 8.12 9.72 -4.81
CA LEU A 81 8.24 8.41 -4.17
C LEU A 81 7.32 7.37 -4.82
N LEU A 82 6.07 7.76 -5.15
CA LEU A 82 5.13 6.90 -5.88
C LEU A 82 5.68 6.56 -7.27
N LEU A 83 6.26 7.52 -7.99
CA LEU A 83 6.90 7.26 -9.28
C LEU A 83 8.08 6.28 -9.15
N GLY A 84 8.90 6.41 -8.12
CA GLY A 84 9.97 5.46 -7.81
C GLY A 84 9.44 4.06 -7.51
N ALA A 85 8.39 3.96 -6.69
CA ALA A 85 7.73 2.69 -6.38
C ALA A 85 7.11 2.04 -7.63
N MET A 86 6.52 2.83 -8.52
CA MET A 86 5.99 2.38 -9.81
C MET A 86 7.11 1.86 -10.71
N ALA A 87 8.19 2.63 -10.87
CA ALA A 87 9.33 2.22 -11.70
C ALA A 87 9.94 0.90 -11.21
N PHE A 88 10.12 0.73 -9.90
CA PHE A 88 10.63 -0.50 -9.32
C PHE A 88 9.65 -1.68 -9.48
N SER A 89 8.33 -1.42 -9.36
CA SER A 89 7.31 -2.45 -9.61
C SER A 89 7.25 -2.89 -11.07
N VAL A 90 7.38 -1.96 -12.03
CA VAL A 90 7.52 -2.30 -13.46
C VAL A 90 8.75 -3.15 -13.69
N PHE A 91 9.89 -2.72 -13.15
CA PHE A 91 11.15 -3.45 -13.28
C PHE A 91 11.03 -4.89 -12.76
N ARG A 92 10.50 -5.09 -11.55
CA ARG A 92 10.26 -6.44 -11.01
C ARG A 92 9.24 -7.21 -11.82
N GLY A 93 8.24 -6.54 -12.38
CA GLY A 93 7.30 -7.11 -13.35
C GLY A 93 8.01 -7.69 -14.57
N PHE A 94 8.94 -6.94 -15.16
CA PHE A 94 9.77 -7.41 -16.28
C PHE A 94 10.69 -8.56 -15.89
N VAL A 95 11.28 -8.52 -14.69
CA VAL A 95 12.10 -9.62 -14.18
C VAL A 95 11.31 -10.93 -14.14
N VAL A 96 10.08 -10.91 -13.63
CA VAL A 96 9.25 -12.13 -13.50
C VAL A 96 8.58 -12.56 -14.80
N LEU A 97 8.49 -11.66 -15.78
CA LEU A 97 8.06 -11.95 -17.16
C LEU A 97 9.24 -12.39 -18.06
N ASP A 98 10.39 -12.71 -17.46
CA ASP A 98 11.58 -13.22 -18.16
C ASP A 98 12.12 -12.26 -19.26
N CYS A 99 12.06 -10.95 -18.99
CA CYS A 99 12.61 -9.94 -19.89
C CYS A 99 14.14 -10.14 -20.08
N PRO A 100 14.65 -10.15 -21.33
CA PRO A 100 16.05 -10.50 -21.63
C PRO A 100 17.06 -9.37 -21.35
N LEU A 101 16.67 -8.31 -20.61
CA LEU A 101 17.58 -7.21 -20.28
C LEU A 101 18.64 -7.63 -19.26
N ASP A 102 19.90 -7.22 -19.46
CA ASP A 102 21.02 -7.53 -18.56
C ASP A 102 20.75 -7.11 -17.11
N ALA A 103 20.08 -5.97 -16.92
CA ALA A 103 19.68 -5.50 -15.59
C ALA A 103 18.69 -6.47 -14.91
N CYS A 104 17.75 -7.05 -15.66
CA CYS A 104 16.80 -8.03 -15.13
C CYS A 104 17.50 -9.34 -14.77
N PHE A 105 18.42 -9.79 -15.63
CA PHE A 105 19.25 -10.98 -15.38
C PHE A 105 20.11 -10.79 -14.13
N THR A 106 20.86 -9.68 -14.07
CA THR A 106 21.71 -9.35 -12.92
C THR A 106 20.90 -9.31 -11.63
N TYR A 107 19.74 -8.65 -11.66
CA TYR A 107 18.89 -8.54 -10.48
C TYR A 107 18.36 -9.89 -9.99
N VAL A 108 17.84 -10.72 -10.88
CA VAL A 108 17.25 -11.99 -10.48
C VAL A 108 18.29 -12.99 -10.00
N TYR A 109 19.50 -13.01 -10.57
CA TYR A 109 20.53 -13.98 -10.15
C TYR A 109 21.39 -13.48 -9.00
N GLN A 110 21.66 -12.18 -8.90
CA GLN A 110 22.56 -11.66 -7.87
C GLN A 110 21.83 -11.08 -6.66
N TYR A 111 20.65 -10.49 -6.82
CA TYR A 111 19.94 -9.80 -5.73
C TYR A 111 18.76 -10.61 -5.21
N GLU A 112 17.82 -10.98 -6.08
CA GLU A 112 16.57 -11.62 -5.67
C GLU A 112 16.27 -12.91 -6.44
N PRO A 113 17.05 -13.99 -6.20
CA PRO A 113 16.78 -15.29 -6.81
C PRO A 113 15.45 -15.87 -6.36
N TYR A 114 14.87 -15.37 -5.27
CA TYR A 114 13.55 -15.75 -4.78
C TYR A 114 12.45 -15.58 -5.85
N LEU A 115 12.58 -14.61 -6.76
CA LEU A 115 11.62 -14.43 -7.87
C LEU A 115 11.54 -15.63 -8.84
N LYS A 116 12.53 -16.52 -8.81
CA LYS A 116 12.60 -17.76 -9.61
C LYS A 116 12.19 -19.01 -8.84
N ASP A 117 11.73 -18.86 -7.60
CA ASP A 117 11.29 -19.99 -6.77
C ASP A 117 10.16 -20.79 -7.48
N PRO A 118 10.26 -22.13 -7.60
CA PRO A 118 9.27 -22.97 -8.27
C PRO A 118 7.88 -22.93 -7.64
N VAL A 119 7.75 -22.51 -6.37
CA VAL A 119 6.45 -22.34 -5.69
C VAL A 119 5.64 -21.20 -6.32
N GLY A 120 6.27 -20.26 -7.03
CA GLY A 120 5.59 -19.25 -7.84
C GLY A 120 4.94 -18.09 -7.06
N PHE A 121 4.85 -18.18 -5.72
CA PHE A 121 4.33 -17.09 -4.87
C PHE A 121 4.94 -15.70 -5.19
N PRO A 122 6.29 -15.53 -5.18
CA PRO A 122 6.88 -14.21 -5.45
C PRO A 122 6.62 -13.71 -6.87
N ARG A 123 6.55 -14.62 -7.85
CA ARG A 123 6.19 -14.30 -9.24
C ARG A 123 4.77 -13.74 -9.32
N VAL A 124 3.80 -14.44 -8.74
CA VAL A 124 2.40 -13.98 -8.72
C VAL A 124 2.28 -12.64 -8.02
N MET A 125 2.98 -12.43 -6.90
CA MET A 125 2.97 -11.15 -6.18
C MET A 125 3.47 -9.99 -7.06
N MET A 126 4.58 -10.15 -7.78
CA MET A 126 5.09 -9.09 -8.68
C MET A 126 4.13 -8.80 -9.84
N LEU A 127 3.42 -9.81 -10.37
CA LEU A 127 2.39 -9.60 -11.39
C LEU A 127 1.16 -8.88 -10.84
N VAL A 128 0.73 -9.20 -9.61
CA VAL A 128 -0.36 -8.49 -8.94
C VAL A 128 0.01 -7.01 -8.78
N TYR A 129 1.27 -6.71 -8.45
CA TYR A 129 1.74 -5.33 -8.38
C TYR A 129 1.72 -4.63 -9.73
N LEU A 130 2.23 -5.30 -10.76
CA LEU A 130 2.27 -4.76 -12.12
C LEU A 130 0.88 -4.43 -12.66
N PHE A 131 -0.11 -5.31 -12.43
CA PHE A 131 -1.43 -5.19 -13.04
C PHE A 131 -2.48 -4.50 -12.16
N TYR A 132 -2.34 -4.51 -10.83
CA TYR A 132 -3.34 -3.93 -9.92
C TYR A 132 -2.81 -2.78 -9.07
N ALA A 133 -1.63 -2.94 -8.45
CA ALA A 133 -1.08 -1.88 -7.61
C ALA A 133 -0.63 -0.68 -8.47
N LEU A 134 0.05 -0.91 -9.59
CA LEU A 134 0.58 0.15 -10.45
C LEU A 134 -0.50 1.07 -11.04
N PRO A 135 -1.63 0.58 -11.58
CA PRO A 135 -2.73 1.47 -11.96
C PRO A 135 -3.28 2.28 -10.77
N LEU A 136 -3.39 1.67 -9.59
CA LEU A 136 -3.87 2.37 -8.39
C LEU A 136 -2.89 3.46 -7.93
N LEU A 137 -1.57 3.20 -7.96
CA LEU A 137 -0.54 4.20 -7.69
C LEU A 137 -0.61 5.38 -8.68
N THR A 138 -0.93 5.11 -9.94
CA THR A 138 -1.16 6.15 -10.96
C THR A 138 -2.37 7.02 -10.59
N VAL A 139 -3.46 6.38 -10.16
CA VAL A 139 -4.67 7.06 -9.67
C VAL A 139 -4.35 7.91 -8.42
N PHE A 140 -3.46 7.46 -7.54
CA PHE A 140 -3.02 8.26 -6.38
C PHE A 140 -2.21 9.50 -6.77
N ILE A 141 -1.31 9.40 -7.75
CA ILE A 141 -0.62 10.59 -8.29
C ILE A 141 -1.63 11.56 -8.89
N TYR A 142 -2.66 11.06 -9.58
CA TYR A 142 -3.75 11.89 -10.07
C TYR A 142 -4.49 12.59 -8.92
N GLY A 143 -4.83 11.87 -7.85
CA GLY A 143 -5.50 12.45 -6.69
C GLY A 143 -4.66 13.48 -5.91
N LEU A 144 -3.33 13.37 -5.90
CA LEU A 144 -2.45 14.41 -5.35
C LEU A 144 -2.45 15.69 -6.20
N LYS A 145 -2.67 15.56 -7.51
CA LYS A 145 -2.73 16.68 -8.46
C LYS A 145 -4.12 17.32 -8.54
N THR A 146 -5.18 16.54 -8.34
CA THR A 146 -6.56 16.98 -8.54
C THR A 146 -7.28 17.14 -7.20
N PRO A 147 -7.79 18.34 -6.87
CA PRO A 147 -8.46 18.59 -5.60
C PRO A 147 -9.81 17.86 -5.49
N GLY A 148 -10.31 17.71 -4.27
CA GLY A 148 -11.65 17.14 -4.02
C GLY A 148 -11.75 15.61 -4.19
N CYS A 149 -10.60 14.93 -4.31
CA CYS A 149 -10.50 13.47 -4.43
C CYS A 149 -10.69 12.76 -3.08
N SER A 150 -11.89 12.86 -2.50
CA SER A 150 -12.16 12.36 -1.14
C SER A 150 -12.02 10.85 -0.99
N TRP A 151 -12.10 10.09 -2.09
CA TRP A 151 -11.85 8.65 -2.13
C TRP A 151 -10.41 8.28 -1.75
N MET A 152 -9.44 9.22 -1.83
CA MET A 152 -8.05 8.93 -1.46
C MET A 152 -7.90 8.50 0.00
N LEU A 153 -8.74 8.99 0.91
CA LEU A 153 -8.67 8.66 2.34
C LEU A 153 -8.74 7.14 2.54
N ASP A 154 -9.81 6.51 2.04
CA ASP A 154 -10.02 5.08 2.28
C ASP A 154 -9.07 4.21 1.42
N TRP A 155 -8.88 4.58 0.14
CA TRP A 155 -8.08 3.78 -0.77
C TRP A 155 -6.59 3.74 -0.41
N THR A 156 -6.05 4.84 0.13
CA THR A 156 -4.64 4.87 0.54
C THR A 156 -4.39 4.03 1.79
N ILE A 157 -5.33 3.99 2.75
CA ILE A 157 -5.28 3.05 3.88
C ILE A 157 -5.33 1.61 3.38
N PHE A 158 -6.27 1.29 2.49
CA PHE A 158 -6.42 -0.05 1.95
C PHE A 158 -5.12 -0.52 1.28
N LEU A 159 -4.52 0.32 0.42
CA LEU A 159 -3.26 -0.02 -0.23
C LEU A 159 -2.11 -0.11 0.77
N ALA A 160 -2.05 0.75 1.79
CA ALA A 160 -1.03 0.69 2.83
C ALA A 160 -1.05 -0.65 3.58
N GLY A 161 -2.23 -1.14 3.97
CA GLY A 161 -2.38 -2.46 4.61
C GLY A 161 -1.98 -3.61 3.67
N ALA A 162 -2.45 -3.58 2.42
CA ALA A 162 -2.10 -4.59 1.42
C ALA A 162 -0.59 -4.65 1.16
N MET A 163 0.06 -3.49 1.02
CA MET A 163 1.49 -3.37 0.76
C MET A 163 2.32 -3.79 1.98
N ALA A 164 1.92 -3.43 3.20
CA ALA A 164 2.59 -3.87 4.42
C ALA A 164 2.57 -5.41 4.54
N GLN A 165 1.42 -6.04 4.35
CA GLN A 165 1.28 -7.49 4.42
C GLN A 165 2.12 -8.18 3.34
N THR A 166 1.99 -7.75 2.09
CA THR A 166 2.67 -8.39 0.96
C THR A 166 4.18 -8.21 1.00
N GLN A 167 4.69 -7.03 1.37
CA GLN A 167 6.13 -6.80 1.55
C GLN A 167 6.70 -7.61 2.72
N TRP A 168 5.98 -7.70 3.83
CA TRP A 168 6.43 -8.51 4.96
C TRP A 168 6.53 -9.99 4.58
N CYS A 169 5.50 -10.55 3.93
CA CYS A 169 5.51 -11.94 3.46
C CYS A 169 6.66 -12.20 2.49
N HIS A 170 6.92 -11.27 1.55
CA HIS A 170 8.01 -11.39 0.60
C HIS A 170 9.37 -11.39 1.26
N ILE A 171 9.65 -10.43 2.15
CA ILE A 171 10.91 -10.36 2.90
C ILE A 171 11.09 -11.64 3.73
N GLY A 172 10.08 -12.01 4.51
CA GLY A 172 10.12 -13.20 5.37
C GLY A 172 10.40 -14.47 4.59
N ALA A 173 9.66 -14.72 3.51
CA ALA A 173 9.84 -15.90 2.68
C ALA A 173 11.19 -15.89 1.94
N SER A 174 11.65 -14.74 1.42
CA SER A 174 12.92 -14.64 0.68
C SER A 174 14.16 -14.97 1.54
N LEU A 175 14.04 -14.82 2.86
CA LEU A 175 15.11 -15.08 3.84
C LEU A 175 14.91 -16.38 4.62
N HIS A 176 13.74 -17.01 4.52
CA HIS A 176 13.38 -18.14 5.38
C HIS A 176 14.21 -19.39 5.08
N SER A 177 14.50 -20.18 6.12
CA SER A 177 15.22 -21.46 6.01
C SER A 177 14.44 -22.56 5.27
N ARG A 178 13.14 -22.35 5.02
CA ARG A 178 12.29 -23.28 4.23
C ARG A 178 12.36 -23.00 2.73
N THR A 179 12.72 -21.79 2.33
CA THR A 179 13.01 -21.45 0.93
C THR A 179 14.30 -22.16 0.53
N PRO A 180 14.41 -22.83 -0.63
CA PRO A 180 15.65 -23.50 -1.01
C PRO A 180 16.82 -22.51 -1.09
N PHE A 181 18.02 -22.94 -0.69
CA PHE A 181 19.19 -22.06 -0.56
C PHE A 181 19.50 -21.29 -1.86
N THR A 182 19.34 -21.93 -3.02
CA THR A 182 19.55 -21.32 -4.35
C THR A 182 18.59 -20.18 -4.67
N TYR A 183 17.45 -20.09 -3.99
CA TYR A 183 16.43 -19.06 -4.17
C TYR A 183 16.37 -18.07 -3.01
N ARG A 184 17.19 -18.24 -1.96
CA ARG A 184 17.27 -17.24 -0.88
C ARG A 184 18.07 -16.03 -1.32
N VAL A 185 17.75 -14.87 -0.77
CA VAL A 185 18.56 -13.66 -0.96
C VAL A 185 19.97 -13.92 -0.41
N PRO A 186 21.05 -13.70 -1.20
CA PRO A 186 22.42 -13.82 -0.74
C PRO A 186 22.72 -12.89 0.45
N ALA A 187 23.50 -13.34 1.42
CA ALA A 187 23.76 -12.61 2.67
C ALA A 187 24.38 -11.22 2.44
N ASP A 188 25.23 -11.08 1.43
CA ASP A 188 25.85 -9.80 1.03
C ASP A 188 24.85 -8.83 0.39
N LYS A 189 23.66 -9.30 0.00
CA LYS A 189 22.59 -8.50 -0.64
C LYS A 189 21.35 -8.32 0.24
N TRP A 190 21.35 -8.79 1.48
CA TRP A 190 20.20 -8.64 2.39
C TRP A 190 19.78 -7.18 2.56
N TRP A 191 20.72 -6.31 2.88
CA TRP A 191 20.42 -4.90 3.15
C TRP A 191 19.77 -4.16 1.98
N PRO A 192 20.29 -4.19 0.74
CA PRO A 192 19.62 -3.53 -0.37
C PRO A 192 18.23 -4.09 -0.63
N VAL A 193 18.07 -5.42 -0.57
CA VAL A 193 16.76 -6.08 -0.78
C VAL A 193 15.76 -5.69 0.31
N ILE A 194 16.11 -5.83 1.58
CA ILE A 194 15.25 -5.45 2.71
C ILE A 194 14.89 -3.97 2.61
N THR A 195 15.86 -3.09 2.35
CA THR A 195 15.64 -1.64 2.25
C THR A 195 14.63 -1.31 1.16
N LEU A 196 14.77 -1.87 -0.04
CA LEU A 196 13.85 -1.62 -1.16
C LEU A 196 12.42 -2.11 -0.84
N ASN A 197 12.28 -3.30 -0.23
CA ASN A 197 10.97 -3.84 0.14
C ASN A 197 10.31 -3.04 1.29
N VAL A 198 11.08 -2.60 2.28
CA VAL A 198 10.59 -1.71 3.35
C VAL A 198 10.17 -0.34 2.80
N LEU A 199 10.96 0.25 1.90
CA LEU A 199 10.58 1.49 1.23
C LEU A 199 9.28 1.33 0.44
N LEU A 200 9.12 0.21 -0.26
CA LEU A 200 7.91 -0.09 -1.04
C LEU A 200 6.66 -0.25 -0.16
N ALA A 201 6.81 -0.75 1.08
CA ALA A 201 5.75 -0.75 2.09
C ALA A 201 5.49 0.64 2.69
N ALA A 202 6.54 1.43 2.90
CA ALA A 202 6.46 2.72 3.56
C ALA A 202 5.77 3.79 2.71
N VAL A 203 5.98 3.80 1.38
CA VAL A 203 5.44 4.85 0.50
C VAL A 203 3.90 4.97 0.57
N PRO A 204 3.11 3.89 0.41
CA PRO A 204 1.66 3.94 0.59
C PRO A 204 1.23 4.30 2.02
N ALA A 205 1.97 3.86 3.04
CA ALA A 205 1.68 4.19 4.44
C ALA A 205 1.87 5.69 4.74
N LEU A 206 2.95 6.29 4.22
CA LEU A 206 3.20 7.73 4.33
C LEU A 206 2.14 8.54 3.58
N LEU A 207 1.69 8.06 2.42
CA LEU A 207 0.60 8.67 1.68
C LEU A 207 -0.72 8.61 2.47
N ALA A 208 -1.07 7.47 3.06
CA ALA A 208 -2.24 7.32 3.91
C ALA A 208 -2.17 8.28 5.11
N LEU A 209 -1.03 8.33 5.80
CA LEU A 209 -0.81 9.25 6.92
C LEU A 209 -1.00 10.73 6.50
N ARG A 210 -0.51 11.10 5.32
CA ARG A 210 -0.69 12.44 4.76
C ARG A 210 -2.16 12.75 4.46
N CYS A 211 -2.90 11.81 3.90
CA CYS A 211 -4.33 11.95 3.61
C CYS A 211 -5.13 12.16 4.90
N HIS A 212 -4.81 11.42 5.95
CA HIS A 212 -5.54 11.44 7.23
C HIS A 212 -5.20 12.65 8.11
N ASN A 213 -3.91 13.02 8.20
CA ASN A 213 -3.50 14.13 9.06
C ASN A 213 -3.93 15.49 8.52
N ASN A 214 -4.03 15.64 7.20
CA ASN A 214 -4.32 16.93 6.54
C ASN A 214 -5.29 16.74 5.35
N PRO A 215 -6.57 16.36 5.60
CA PRO A 215 -7.49 15.94 4.55
C PRO A 215 -8.03 17.10 3.68
N THR A 216 -7.84 18.35 4.10
CA THR A 216 -8.50 19.55 3.54
C THR A 216 -8.46 19.66 2.02
N TYR A 217 -7.33 19.31 1.38
CA TYR A 217 -7.19 19.35 -0.08
C TYR A 217 -8.12 18.35 -0.81
N PHE A 218 -8.38 17.20 -0.19
CA PHE A 218 -9.16 16.10 -0.76
C PHE A 218 -10.66 16.21 -0.48
N LEU A 219 -11.07 17.09 0.43
CA LEU A 219 -12.48 17.27 0.79
C LEU A 219 -13.25 18.00 -0.32
N LYS A 220 -14.54 17.66 -0.45
CA LYS A 220 -15.47 18.43 -1.29
C LYS A 220 -16.00 19.61 -0.46
N PRO A 221 -16.09 20.83 -1.02
CA PRO A 221 -16.66 21.96 -0.31
C PRO A 221 -18.14 21.71 0.00
N VAL A 222 -18.54 21.93 1.24
CA VAL A 222 -19.96 21.90 1.64
C VAL A 222 -20.56 23.28 1.34
N PRO A 223 -21.73 23.37 0.69
CA PRO A 223 -22.40 24.64 0.44
C PRO A 223 -22.75 25.34 1.76
N GLU A 224 -22.54 26.65 1.84
CA GLU A 224 -22.77 27.49 3.03
C GLU A 224 -24.19 27.40 3.63
N GLY A 225 -25.17 26.86 2.89
CA GLY A 225 -26.56 26.72 3.32
C GLY A 225 -26.87 25.53 4.26
N GLN A 226 -25.96 24.57 4.45
CA GLN A 226 -26.23 23.40 5.32
C GLN A 226 -25.83 23.63 6.79
N THR A 227 -24.88 24.52 7.08
CA THR A 227 -24.46 24.85 8.46
C THR A 227 -25.52 25.64 9.24
N ILE A 228 -26.44 26.32 8.56
CA ILE A 228 -27.52 27.10 9.19
C ILE A 228 -28.71 26.23 9.59
N ASN A 229 -28.99 25.15 8.85
CA ASN A 229 -30.15 24.29 9.11
C ASN A 229 -29.96 23.34 10.31
N GLU A 230 -28.73 22.95 10.66
CA GLU A 230 -28.48 22.17 11.88
C GLU A 230 -28.59 23.02 13.15
N LYS A 231 -28.18 24.30 13.11
CA LYS A 231 -28.34 25.21 14.26
C LYS A 231 -29.80 25.60 14.56
N LYS A 232 -30.72 25.43 13.59
CA LYS A 232 -32.15 25.73 13.75
C LYS A 232 -32.99 24.54 14.21
N LYS A 233 -32.39 23.36 14.41
CA LYS A 233 -33.10 22.12 14.76
C LYS A 233 -32.85 21.61 16.18
N ASN A 234 -32.23 22.44 17.04
CA ASN A 234 -32.15 22.22 18.49
C ASN A 234 -33.10 23.16 19.22
#